data_AF-A0A2V7WM45-F1
#
_entry.id   AF-A0A2V7WM45-F1
#
_cell.length_a   1.000
_cell.length_b   1.000
_cell.length_c   1.000
_cell.angle_alpha   90.00
_cell.angle_beta   90.00
_cell.angle_gamma   90.00
#
_symmetry.space_group_name_H-M   'P 1'
#
loop_
_entity.id
_entity.type
_entity.pdbx_description
1 polymer ?
#
loop_
_entity_poly.entity_id
_entity_poly.type
_entity_poly.pdbx_seq_one_letter_code
_entity_poly.pdbx_strand_id
1 'polypeptide(L)'
;MTEGQRLYNWYNCSGCHFRGGGGIGPALMDDVWIYGKDPGNIYATIVEGRPNGMPSWRGKIPEYQIWQIVTYVETLRGDRPIASSPGPREEHLQAGEGRTSR
;
A
#
# COMPACT_ATOMS: atom_id res chain seq x y z
N MET A 1 -4.34 14.34 13.24
CA MET A 1 -3.64 13.04 13.43
C MET A 1 -4.66 12.06 13.99
N THR A 2 -4.92 10.95 13.31
CA THR A 2 -5.83 9.90 13.80
C THR A 2 -5.15 9.08 14.89
N GLU A 3 -5.94 8.39 15.73
CA GLU A 3 -5.36 7.50 16.75
C GLU A 3 -4.51 6.38 16.12
N GLY A 4 -4.96 5.82 14.99
CA GLY A 4 -4.18 4.86 14.21
C GLY A 4 -2.82 5.40 13.75
N GLN A 5 -2.76 6.66 13.32
CA GLN A 5 -1.48 7.32 12.96
C GLN A 5 -0.54 7.47 14.16
N ARG A 6 -1.08 7.80 15.33
CA ARG A 6 -0.30 7.90 16.57
C ARG A 6 0.29 6.54 16.94
N LEU A 7 -0.52 5.49 16.90
CA LEU A 7 -0.11 4.12 17.23
C LEU A 7 0.90 3.55 16.23
N TYR A 8 0.70 3.82 14.93
CA TYR A 8 1.64 3.43 13.88
C TYR A 8 3.06 3.98 14.13
N ASN A 9 3.17 5.22 14.62
CA ASN A 9 4.46 5.79 15.02
C ASN A 9 4.95 5.23 16.37
N TRP A 10 4.05 5.11 17.35
CA TRP A 10 4.38 4.61 18.70
C TRP A 10 5.00 3.21 18.67
N TYR A 11 4.45 2.31 17.85
CA TYR A 11 4.95 0.95 17.67
C TYR A 11 6.06 0.85 16.62
N ASN A 12 6.62 1.99 16.19
CA ASN A 12 7.73 2.08 15.24
C ASN A 12 7.46 1.39 13.89
N CYS A 13 6.20 1.32 13.45
CA CYS A 13 5.87 0.85 12.10
C CYS A 13 6.48 1.80 11.05
N SER A 14 6.50 3.10 11.36
CA SER A 14 7.17 4.12 10.54
C SER A 14 8.68 3.94 10.44
N GLY A 15 9.34 3.25 11.37
CA GLY A 15 10.77 2.97 11.27
C GLY A 15 11.14 2.10 10.07
N CYS A 16 10.22 1.24 9.61
CA CYS A 16 10.45 0.37 8.46
C CYS A 16 9.67 0.81 7.21
N HIS A 17 8.43 1.27 7.40
CA HIS A 17 7.51 1.61 6.31
C HIS A 17 7.34 3.12 6.10
N PHE A 18 8.07 3.95 6.86
CA PHE A 18 8.01 5.41 6.83
C PHE A 18 6.56 5.90 6.90
N ARG A 19 6.15 6.87 6.09
CA ARG A 19 4.74 7.31 6.03
C ARG A 19 3.87 6.46 5.07
N GLY A 20 4.21 5.19 4.88
CA GLY A 20 3.56 4.31 3.89
C GLY A 20 4.29 4.22 2.56
N GLY A 21 5.41 4.94 2.41
CA GLY A 21 6.24 4.95 1.19
C GLY A 21 7.39 3.95 1.18
N GLY A 22 7.41 3.01 2.12
CA GLY A 22 8.42 1.94 2.17
C GLY A 22 9.78 2.40 2.69
N GLY A 23 10.74 1.48 2.68
CA GLY A 23 12.09 1.68 3.20
C GLY A 23 12.77 0.33 3.45
N ILE A 24 12.92 -0.04 4.72
CA ILE A 24 13.32 -1.42 5.09
C ILE A 24 12.18 -2.38 4.76
N GLY A 25 10.94 -1.97 5.03
CA GLY A 25 9.73 -2.70 4.66
C GLY A 25 9.15 -2.23 3.32
N PRO A 26 8.27 -3.02 2.69
CA PRO A 26 7.61 -2.63 1.44
C PRO A 26 6.76 -1.37 1.61
N ALA A 27 6.51 -0.68 0.49
CA ALA A 27 5.55 0.41 0.46
C ALA A 27 4.14 -0.09 0.78
N LEU A 28 3.40 0.69 1.57
CA LEU A 28 2.01 0.43 1.96
C LEU A 28 1.03 1.31 1.17
N MET A 29 1.51 2.32 0.45
CA MET A 29 0.70 3.16 -0.43
C MET A 29 0.51 2.56 -1.83
N ASP A 30 1.24 1.49 -2.17
CA ASP A 30 1.19 0.86 -3.49
C ASP A 30 0.04 -0.13 -3.65
N ASP A 31 -0.27 -0.46 -4.90
CA ASP A 31 -1.31 -1.44 -5.26
C ASP A 31 -0.84 -2.89 -5.13
N VAL A 32 0.48 -3.12 -5.00
CA VAL A 32 1.07 -4.46 -4.96
C VAL A 32 1.11 -4.99 -3.53
N TRP A 33 0.27 -5.98 -3.23
CA TRP A 33 0.16 -6.60 -1.90
C TRP A 33 0.29 -8.11 -1.97
N ILE A 34 1.43 -8.62 -1.52
CA ILE A 34 1.75 -10.06 -1.58
C ILE A 34 0.94 -10.93 -0.58
N TYR A 35 0.38 -10.33 0.46
CA TYR A 35 -0.41 -11.04 1.49
C TYR A 35 -1.89 -10.65 1.50
N GLY A 36 -2.36 -9.94 0.46
CA GLY A 36 -3.70 -9.40 0.37
C GLY A 36 -3.80 -7.98 0.95
N LYS A 37 -4.70 -7.18 0.37
CA LYS A 37 -4.87 -5.76 0.73
C LYS A 37 -6.08 -5.48 1.62
N ASP A 38 -6.95 -6.47 1.82
CA ASP A 38 -8.15 -6.32 2.63
C ASP A 38 -7.80 -6.13 4.11
N PRO A 39 -8.64 -5.43 4.90
CA PRO A 39 -8.37 -5.13 6.31
C PRO A 39 -7.97 -6.35 7.15
N GLY A 40 -8.64 -7.48 6.92
CA GLY A 40 -8.34 -8.75 7.61
C GLY A 40 -6.94 -9.29 7.28
N ASN A 41 -6.49 -9.15 6.04
CA ASN A 41 -5.14 -9.53 5.62
C ASN A 41 -4.07 -8.63 6.24
N ILE A 42 -4.34 -7.32 6.31
CA ILE A 42 -3.43 -6.37 6.98
C ILE A 42 -3.35 -6.69 8.48
N TYR A 43 -4.49 -6.92 9.14
CA TYR A 43 -4.55 -7.34 10.54
C TYR A 43 -3.72 -8.62 10.77
N ALA A 44 -3.96 -9.66 9.97
CA ALA A 44 -3.21 -10.92 10.08
C ALA A 44 -1.71 -10.73 9.79
N THR A 45 -1.34 -9.77 8.93
CA THR A 45 0.06 -9.41 8.67
C THR A 45 0.71 -8.77 9.89
N ILE A 46 0.01 -7.89 10.59
CA ILE A 46 0.52 -7.26 11.82
C ILE A 46 0.60 -8.28 12.97
N VAL A 47 -0.45 -9.09 13.16
CA VAL A 47 -0.50 -10.07 14.24
C VAL A 47 0.56 -11.14 14.07
N GLU A 48 0.64 -11.78 12.90
CA GLU A 48 1.56 -12.90 12.68
C GLU A 48 2.98 -12.46 12.31
N GLY A 49 3.17 -11.20 11.89
CA GLY A 49 4.40 -10.78 11.24
C GLY A 49 4.59 -11.45 9.88
N ARG A 50 5.73 -11.22 9.24
CA ARG A 50 6.11 -11.85 7.96
C ARG A 50 7.59 -12.20 7.92
N PRO A 51 7.96 -13.27 7.20
CA PRO A 51 9.36 -13.62 7.00
C PRO A 51 10.13 -12.44 6.39
N ASN A 52 11.45 -12.43 6.58
CA ASN A 52 12.36 -11.39 6.11
C ASN A 52 12.22 -10.03 6.82
N GLY A 53 11.83 -10.02 8.10
CA GLY A 53 12.11 -8.89 9.00
C GLY A 53 10.89 -8.16 9.57
N MET A 54 9.65 -8.53 9.21
CA MET A 54 8.47 -7.98 9.88
C MET A 54 8.13 -8.81 11.13
N PRO A 55 8.31 -8.29 12.36
CA PRO A 55 8.06 -9.05 13.57
C PRO A 55 6.56 -9.31 13.79
N SER A 56 6.25 -10.38 14.52
CA SER A 56 4.91 -10.60 15.06
C SER A 56 4.63 -9.63 16.22
N TRP A 57 3.42 -9.06 16.21
CA TRP A 57 2.89 -8.17 17.25
C TRP A 57 1.79 -8.80 18.10
N ARG A 58 1.47 -10.09 17.87
CA ARG A 58 0.55 -10.87 18.68
C ARG A 58 0.89 -10.75 20.17
N GLY A 59 -0.09 -10.37 20.98
CA GLY A 59 0.07 -10.19 22.43
C GLY A 59 0.92 -8.99 22.87
N LYS A 60 1.54 -8.25 21.95
CA LYS A 60 2.32 -7.03 22.24
C LYS A 60 1.50 -5.76 22.05
N ILE A 61 0.59 -5.78 21.06
CA ILE A 61 -0.34 -4.70 20.79
C ILE A 61 -1.75 -5.24 21.08
N PRO A 62 -2.58 -4.52 21.87
CA PRO A 62 -3.98 -4.87 22.05
C PRO A 62 -4.71 -4.93 20.71
N GLU A 63 -5.57 -5.92 20.49
CA GLU A 63 -6.18 -6.15 19.18
C GLU A 63 -6.96 -4.96 18.64
N TYR A 64 -7.66 -4.22 19.51
CA TYR A 64 -8.38 -3.01 19.10
C TYR A 64 -7.45 -1.91 18.56
N GLN A 65 -6.22 -1.82 19.07
CA GLN A 65 -5.20 -0.88 18.59
C GLN A 65 -4.62 -1.35 17.25
N ILE A 66 -4.50 -2.66 17.04
CA ILE A 66 -4.11 -3.21 15.72
C ILE A 66 -5.14 -2.79 14.67
N TRP A 67 -6.43 -2.90 14.96
CA TRP A 67 -7.48 -2.43 14.04
C TRP A 67 -7.41 -0.92 13.77
N GLN A 68 -7.09 -0.10 14.77
CA GLN A 68 -6.86 1.34 14.55
C GLN A 68 -5.67 1.59 13.62
N ILE A 69 -4.58 0.81 13.75
CA ILE A 69 -3.44 0.87 12.83
C ILE A 69 -3.86 0.42 11.43
N VAL A 70 -4.64 -0.67 11.29
CA VAL A 70 -5.15 -1.15 9.99
C VAL A 70 -5.93 -0.05 9.28
N THR A 71 -6.89 0.58 9.96
CA THR A 71 -7.66 1.70 9.40
C THR A 71 -6.76 2.83 8.94
N TYR A 72 -5.71 3.16 9.70
CA TYR A 72 -4.75 4.17 9.26
C TYR A 72 -3.95 3.72 8.02
N VAL A 73 -3.47 2.47 7.98
CA VAL A 73 -2.77 1.92 6.81
C VAL A 73 -3.63 1.99 5.56
N GLU A 74 -4.95 1.77 5.68
CA GLU A 74 -5.87 1.94 4.55
C GLU A 74 -5.89 3.37 4.01
N THR A 75 -5.81 4.38 4.89
CA THR A 75 -5.75 5.79 4.45
C THR A 75 -4.49 6.13 3.66
N LEU A 76 -3.39 5.40 3.86
CA LEU A 76 -2.13 5.63 3.13
C LEU A 76 -2.23 5.27 1.65
N ARG A 77 -3.21 4.44 1.28
CA ARG A 77 -3.39 3.91 -0.09
C ARG A 77 -3.91 4.95 -1.10
N GLY A 78 -4.22 6.17 -0.65
CA GLY A 78 -4.67 7.28 -1.51
C GLY A 78 -3.67 8.44 -1.61
N ASP A 79 -2.60 8.45 -0.81
CA ASP A 79 -1.66 9.57 -0.67
C ASP A 79 -0.56 9.56 -1.75
N ARG A 80 -0.82 8.98 -2.94
CA ARG A 80 0.08 9.14 -4.08
C ARG A 80 0.08 10.61 -4.51
N PRO A 81 1.23 11.30 -4.53
CA PRO A 81 1.37 12.40 -5.48
C PRO A 81 1.14 11.79 -6.86
N ILE A 82 0.17 12.29 -7.59
CA ILE A 82 -0.04 11.97 -9.01
C ILE A 82 1.17 12.44 -9.83
N ALA A 83 2.30 11.76 -9.70
CA ALA A 83 3.33 11.80 -10.72
C ALA A 83 2.85 10.87 -11.84
N SER A 84 2.07 11.46 -12.75
CA SER A 84 1.87 11.01 -14.13
C SER A 84 1.79 9.50 -14.33
N SER A 85 0.60 8.91 -14.14
CA SER A 85 0.28 7.73 -14.94
C SER A 85 0.28 8.17 -16.41
N PRO A 86 1.06 7.55 -17.32
CA PRO A 86 0.71 7.66 -18.73
C PRO A 86 -0.67 7.04 -18.84
N GLY A 87 -1.67 7.83 -19.22
CA GLY A 87 -3.02 7.34 -19.45
C GLY A 87 -3.02 6.16 -20.43
N PRO A 88 -4.12 5.40 -20.53
CA PRO A 88 -4.23 4.40 -21.56
C PRO A 88 -4.01 5.11 -22.90
N ARG A 89 -3.01 4.66 -23.67
CA ARG A 89 -2.95 4.99 -25.08
C ARG A 89 -4.23 4.43 -25.70
N GLU A 90 -5.21 5.31 -25.92
CA GLU A 90 -6.29 5.05 -26.86
C GLU A 90 -5.60 4.84 -28.21
N GLU A 91 -5.32 3.58 -28.53
CA GLU A 91 -5.04 3.14 -29.88
C GLU A 91 -6.35 3.33 -30.65
N HIS A 92 -6.55 4.58 -31.08
CA HIS A 92 -7.57 4.97 -32.02
C HIS A 92 -7.28 4.21 -33.30
N LEU A 93 -8.04 3.13 -33.49
CA LEU A 93 -8.43 2.63 -34.80
C LEU A 93 -8.62 3.83 -35.75
N GLN A 94 -7.86 3.89 -36.85
CA GLN A 94 -8.40 4.39 -38.11
C GLN A 94 -7.56 3.90 -39.30
N ALA A 95 -8.20 2.99 -40.04
CA ALA A 95 -8.16 2.75 -41.48
C ALA A 95 -6.85 3.01 -42.26
N GLY A 96 -6.31 1.94 -42.83
CA GLY A 96 -5.33 2.01 -43.90
C GLY A 96 -5.94 2.56 -45.19
N GLU A 97 -5.30 3.57 -45.74
CA GLU A 97 -5.49 3.99 -47.13
C GLU A 97 -4.22 3.63 -47.91
N GLY A 98 -4.35 2.57 -48.72
CA GLY A 98 -3.38 2.22 -49.73
C GLY A 98 -3.76 2.81 -51.09
N ARG A 99 -2.71 3.02 -51.90
CA ARG A 99 -2.68 2.99 -53.38
C ARG A 99 -3.04 4.30 -54.12
N THR A 100 -2.02 4.95 -54.69
CA THR A 100 -1.70 4.89 -56.14
C THR A 100 -0.50 5.78 -56.47
N SER A 101 0.56 5.14 -56.99
CA SER A 101 1.55 5.77 -57.86
C SER A 101 1.02 5.78 -59.28
N ARG A 102 0.98 6.95 -59.95
CA ARG A 102 1.40 7.14 -61.35
C ARG A 102 1.40 8.62 -61.71
#